data_AF-A0A0K1EPD4-F1
#
_entry.id   AF-A0A0K1EPD4-F1
#
_cell.length_a   1.000
_cell.length_b   1.000
_cell.length_c   1.000
_cell.angle_alpha   90.00
_cell.angle_beta   90.00
_cell.angle_gamma   90.00
#
_symmetry.space_group_name_H-M   'P 1'
#
loop_
_entity.id
_entity.type
_entity.pdbx_description
1 polymer ?
#
loop_
_entity_poly.entity_id
_entity_poly.type
_entity_poly.pdbx_seq_one_letter_code
_entity_poly.pdbx_strand_id
1 'polypeptide(L)'
;MSQSARGLTVEDTADWPRTVRDAYTKLSAGHVSIDLSETGEPFRVPESGVVDDHTRGKMARTAYWYKCLRDGRRRVLDGLPRVNGVELDPDAEHPRILAAVKEIERWTQQREKVLVFGVFLRPLRLLRDVLNVRHALRAVSAGRPIAHAVHSDAALLGIAVRQRERLWDEGALSGRLSMRDVTEMRRALADGHKAYERLRNKVHRRAKQPVASWMGDPSLFGGARRDSALQKALEHHLASFLLEDVLAMRDDAHETLSNNDDVSDERVHELSNIFVEERFRPLLGELDGEDVDEDQAAFRQDALRALLEDDDVRQSFHARLLQGATRWQTRRYLQAAFNRPGASPGVLIAQSQVGREGLNLHESCRVVVQFHAEWNPAVLEQQIGRVDRKGSFWERRARSWLDAGAQGEPPFIEVRQLVFEGTYDAFQWDRVMGRQHHFDASLFGALLPAEAWERVPEVRLRGLREAAPSFQPTLGRVVRST
;
A
#
# COMPACT_ATOMS: atom_id res chain seq x y z
N MET A 1 -18.99 4.73 -25.22
CA MET A 1 -19.32 3.34 -25.61
C MET A 1 -18.07 2.72 -26.21
N SER A 2 -17.53 1.69 -25.55
CA SER A 2 -16.25 1.08 -25.93
C SER A 2 -16.34 0.41 -27.31
N GLN A 3 -15.33 0.61 -28.17
CA GLN A 3 -15.20 0.02 -29.52
C GLN A 3 -15.01 -1.51 -29.52
N SER A 4 -15.55 -2.25 -28.55
CA SER A 4 -15.04 -3.55 -28.13
C SER A 4 -15.87 -4.78 -28.55
N ALA A 5 -16.83 -4.61 -29.46
CA ALA A 5 -17.53 -5.72 -30.12
C ALA A 5 -17.42 -5.61 -31.65
N ARG A 6 -16.21 -5.53 -32.21
CA ARG A 6 -16.06 -5.78 -33.66
C ARG A 6 -16.53 -7.22 -33.94
N GLY A 7 -17.65 -7.36 -34.64
CA GLY A 7 -18.21 -8.64 -35.10
C GLY A 7 -19.56 -9.07 -34.50
N LEU A 8 -20.07 -8.42 -33.44
CA LEU A 8 -21.38 -8.74 -32.83
C LEU A 8 -22.18 -7.45 -32.61
N THR A 9 -23.48 -7.49 -32.88
CA THR A 9 -24.39 -6.37 -32.66
C THR A 9 -24.80 -6.24 -31.18
N VAL A 10 -25.42 -5.12 -30.82
CA VAL A 10 -25.99 -4.93 -29.48
C VAL A 10 -27.13 -5.92 -29.22
N GLU A 11 -27.86 -6.32 -30.27
CA GLU A 11 -28.92 -7.34 -30.20
C GLU A 11 -28.34 -8.72 -29.87
N ASP A 12 -27.25 -9.13 -30.53
CA ASP A 12 -26.59 -10.43 -30.29
C ASP A 12 -26.07 -10.62 -28.86
N THR A 13 -25.80 -9.51 -28.18
CA THR A 13 -25.25 -9.50 -26.81
C THR A 13 -26.25 -9.03 -25.76
N ALA A 14 -27.50 -8.73 -26.15
CA ALA A 14 -28.50 -8.09 -25.28
C ALA A 14 -28.74 -8.88 -23.98
N ASP A 15 -28.79 -10.21 -24.08
CA ASP A 15 -29.04 -11.11 -22.95
C ASP A 15 -27.76 -11.50 -22.18
N TRP A 16 -26.59 -11.07 -22.64
CA TRP A 16 -25.33 -11.45 -21.99
C TRP A 16 -25.15 -10.66 -20.70
N PRO A 17 -24.79 -11.31 -19.58
CA PRO A 17 -24.29 -10.63 -18.39
C PRO A 17 -23.14 -9.68 -18.75
N ARG A 18 -23.06 -8.52 -18.08
CA ARG A 18 -22.04 -7.50 -18.36
C ARG A 18 -20.61 -8.04 -18.25
N THR A 19 -20.38 -8.87 -17.25
CA THR A 19 -19.17 -9.66 -16.97
C THR A 19 -18.75 -10.56 -18.14
N VAL A 20 -19.72 -11.20 -18.80
CA VAL A 20 -19.49 -12.04 -19.98
C VAL A 20 -19.09 -11.20 -21.20
N ARG A 21 -19.71 -10.02 -21.40
CA ARG A 21 -19.28 -9.09 -22.46
C ARG A 21 -17.86 -8.58 -22.21
N ASP A 22 -17.54 -8.27 -20.95
CA ASP A 22 -16.19 -7.91 -20.52
C ASP A 22 -15.18 -9.04 -20.76
N ALA A 23 -15.57 -10.28 -20.48
CA ALA A 23 -14.77 -11.48 -20.77
C ALA A 23 -14.51 -11.64 -22.27
N TYR A 24 -15.53 -11.47 -23.11
CA TYR A 24 -15.41 -11.52 -24.57
C TYR A 24 -14.44 -10.47 -25.11
N THR A 25 -14.42 -9.28 -24.53
CA THR A 25 -13.44 -8.25 -24.91
C THR A 25 -12.03 -8.55 -24.38
N LYS A 26 -11.91 -8.96 -23.11
CA LYS A 26 -10.62 -9.06 -22.40
C LYS A 26 -9.95 -10.42 -22.63
N LEU A 27 -10.64 -11.55 -22.38
CA LEU A 27 -10.06 -12.90 -22.50
C LEU A 27 -9.68 -13.26 -23.93
N SER A 28 -10.44 -12.80 -24.92
CA SER A 28 -10.11 -13.01 -26.33
C SER A 28 -8.78 -12.37 -26.73
N ALA A 29 -8.46 -11.22 -26.13
CA ALA A 29 -7.18 -10.54 -26.27
C ALA A 29 -6.09 -11.13 -25.34
N GLY A 30 -6.41 -12.18 -24.56
CA GLY A 30 -5.50 -12.79 -23.60
C GLY A 30 -5.40 -12.04 -22.27
N HIS A 31 -6.26 -11.04 -22.03
CA HIS A 31 -6.28 -10.30 -20.77
C HIS A 31 -7.13 -11.06 -19.75
N VAL A 32 -6.46 -11.76 -18.83
CA VAL A 32 -7.09 -12.39 -17.66
C VAL A 32 -7.08 -11.37 -16.53
N SER A 33 -8.27 -10.89 -16.10
CA SER A 33 -8.42 -9.99 -14.94
C SER A 33 -9.19 -10.67 -13.83
N ILE A 34 -8.88 -10.29 -12.59
CA ILE A 34 -9.63 -10.63 -11.38
C ILE A 34 -11.12 -10.24 -11.47
N ASP A 35 -11.44 -9.20 -12.26
CA ASP A 35 -12.79 -8.67 -12.47
C ASP A 35 -13.75 -9.67 -13.12
N LEU A 36 -13.23 -10.76 -13.66
CA LEU A 36 -14.02 -11.88 -14.16
C LEU A 36 -14.46 -12.76 -12.98
N SER A 37 -15.08 -12.19 -11.94
CA SER A 37 -15.39 -12.86 -10.66
C SER A 37 -16.47 -13.94 -10.75
N GLU A 38 -17.20 -14.02 -11.85
CA GLU A 38 -18.35 -14.91 -11.94
C GLU A 38 -17.98 -16.37 -12.09
N THR A 39 -18.71 -17.20 -11.34
CA THR A 39 -18.62 -18.66 -11.34
C THR A 39 -19.72 -19.31 -12.18
N GLY A 40 -20.40 -18.54 -13.05
CA GLY A 40 -21.52 -19.00 -13.86
C GLY A 40 -21.13 -19.97 -14.97
N GLU A 41 -22.10 -20.50 -15.71
CA GLU A 41 -21.80 -21.17 -16.97
C GLU A 41 -21.43 -20.13 -18.05
N PRO A 42 -20.41 -20.39 -18.88
CA PRO A 42 -20.10 -19.51 -20.00
C PRO A 42 -21.27 -19.49 -20.99
N PHE A 43 -21.32 -18.46 -21.83
CA PHE A 43 -22.26 -18.39 -22.95
C PHE A 43 -22.05 -19.56 -23.92
N ARG A 44 -23.14 -19.99 -24.58
CA ARG A 44 -23.07 -21.03 -25.61
C ARG A 44 -22.39 -20.50 -26.86
N VAL A 45 -21.49 -21.30 -27.42
CA VAL A 45 -20.90 -21.03 -28.73
C VAL A 45 -21.95 -21.36 -29.80
N PRO A 46 -22.29 -20.44 -30.73
CA PRO A 46 -23.31 -20.68 -31.76
C PRO A 46 -22.94 -21.84 -32.70
N GLU A 47 -23.93 -22.47 -33.33
CA GLU A 47 -23.73 -23.49 -34.38
C GLU A 47 -23.18 -22.91 -35.68
N SER A 48 -22.59 -23.76 -36.54
CA SER A 48 -21.93 -23.35 -37.80
C SER A 48 -22.85 -22.49 -38.67
N GLY A 49 -22.34 -21.40 -39.25
CA GLY A 49 -23.12 -20.50 -40.11
C GLY A 49 -23.96 -19.42 -39.41
N VAL A 50 -24.13 -19.46 -38.08
CA VAL A 50 -24.87 -18.40 -37.33
C VAL A 50 -24.08 -17.09 -37.22
N VAL A 51 -22.76 -17.18 -37.00
CA VAL A 51 -21.81 -16.07 -37.00
C VAL A 51 -20.56 -16.48 -37.77
N ASP A 52 -19.77 -15.50 -38.21
CA ASP A 52 -18.51 -15.74 -38.91
C ASP A 52 -17.51 -16.55 -38.06
N ASP A 53 -16.63 -17.30 -38.72
CA ASP A 53 -15.72 -18.24 -38.06
C ASP A 53 -14.72 -17.57 -37.12
N HIS A 54 -14.33 -16.32 -37.41
CA HIS A 54 -13.43 -15.57 -36.53
C HIS A 54 -14.14 -15.23 -35.21
N THR A 55 -15.37 -14.70 -35.29
CA THR A 55 -16.22 -14.40 -34.13
C THR A 55 -16.55 -15.66 -33.34
N ARG A 56 -16.94 -16.75 -34.01
CA ARG A 56 -17.16 -18.07 -33.41
C ARG A 56 -15.92 -18.59 -32.67
N GLY A 57 -14.75 -18.52 -33.30
CA GLY A 57 -13.49 -18.96 -32.68
C GLY A 57 -13.13 -18.12 -31.45
N LYS A 58 -13.36 -16.80 -31.52
CA LYS A 58 -13.18 -15.88 -30.38
C LYS A 58 -14.12 -16.20 -29.23
N MET A 59 -15.38 -16.49 -29.53
CA MET A 59 -16.39 -16.96 -28.58
C MET A 59 -15.97 -18.27 -27.89
N ALA A 60 -15.55 -19.27 -28.67
CA ALA A 60 -15.08 -20.55 -28.15
C ALA A 60 -13.86 -20.40 -27.24
N ARG A 61 -12.86 -19.61 -27.65
CA ARG A 61 -11.67 -19.31 -26.83
C ARG A 61 -12.05 -18.65 -25.50
N THR A 62 -12.96 -17.69 -25.53
CA THR A 62 -13.43 -16.99 -24.33
C THR A 62 -14.13 -17.96 -23.37
N ALA A 63 -15.04 -18.79 -23.88
CA ALA A 63 -15.75 -19.80 -23.09
C ALA A 63 -14.80 -20.81 -22.43
N TYR A 64 -13.75 -21.25 -23.16
CA TYR A 64 -12.71 -22.13 -22.62
C TYR A 64 -11.98 -21.52 -21.43
N TRP A 65 -11.46 -20.29 -21.56
CA TRP A 65 -10.72 -19.63 -20.48
C TRP A 65 -11.60 -19.31 -19.28
N TYR A 66 -12.84 -18.88 -19.53
CA TYR A 66 -13.83 -18.64 -18.48
C TYR A 66 -14.10 -19.92 -17.67
N LYS A 67 -14.29 -21.06 -18.35
CA LYS A 67 -14.43 -22.37 -17.70
C LYS A 67 -13.20 -22.72 -16.85
N CYS A 68 -11.99 -22.54 -17.39
CA CYS A 68 -10.75 -22.82 -16.66
C CYS A 68 -10.62 -21.98 -15.38
N LEU A 69 -10.94 -20.68 -15.45
CA LEU A 69 -10.92 -19.76 -14.29
C LEU A 69 -11.96 -20.15 -13.24
N ARG A 70 -13.19 -20.42 -13.67
CA ARG A 70 -14.27 -20.89 -12.79
C ARG A 70 -13.89 -22.18 -12.09
N ASP A 71 -13.46 -23.19 -12.85
CA ASP A 71 -13.12 -24.49 -12.30
C ASP A 71 -11.91 -24.39 -11.35
N GLY A 72 -10.95 -23.49 -11.63
CA GLY A 72 -9.85 -23.14 -10.72
C GLY A 72 -10.32 -22.55 -9.40
N ARG A 73 -11.16 -21.51 -9.44
CA ARG A 73 -11.74 -20.92 -8.23
C ARG A 73 -12.61 -21.89 -7.44
N ARG A 74 -13.39 -22.71 -8.15
CA ARG A 74 -14.21 -23.76 -7.53
C ARG A 74 -13.33 -24.76 -6.77
N ARG A 75 -12.19 -25.19 -7.34
CA ARG A 75 -11.25 -26.06 -6.61
C ARG A 75 -10.71 -25.42 -5.34
N VAL A 76 -10.43 -24.11 -5.35
CA VAL A 76 -10.03 -23.37 -4.15
C VAL A 76 -11.17 -23.38 -3.13
N LEU A 77 -12.39 -22.99 -3.54
CA LEU A 77 -13.57 -22.94 -2.66
C LEU A 77 -13.97 -24.31 -2.10
N ASP A 78 -13.93 -25.37 -2.91
CA ASP A 78 -14.26 -26.73 -2.49
C ASP A 78 -13.25 -27.27 -1.46
N GLY A 79 -12.03 -26.74 -1.45
CA GLY A 79 -11.00 -27.02 -0.45
C GLY A 79 -11.15 -26.22 0.86
N LEU A 80 -12.10 -25.28 0.94
CA LEU A 80 -12.29 -24.45 2.11
C LEU A 80 -13.40 -24.99 3.04
N PRO A 81 -13.22 -24.92 4.37
CA PRO A 81 -14.26 -25.34 5.30
C PRO A 81 -15.49 -24.43 5.16
N ARG A 82 -16.68 -25.04 5.09
CA ARG A 82 -17.94 -24.31 5.10
C ARG A 82 -18.20 -23.79 6.51
N VAL A 83 -18.12 -22.48 6.68
CA VAL A 83 -18.36 -21.80 7.97
C VAL A 83 -19.56 -20.87 7.84
N ASN A 84 -20.53 -20.99 8.73
CA ASN A 84 -21.72 -20.14 8.73
C ASN A 84 -21.37 -18.67 9.02
N GLY A 85 -21.94 -17.75 8.24
CA GLY A 85 -21.73 -16.30 8.40
C GLY A 85 -20.34 -15.83 7.97
N VAL A 86 -19.69 -16.56 7.07
CA VAL A 86 -18.44 -16.17 6.42
C VAL A 86 -18.66 -16.10 4.92
N GLU A 87 -18.08 -15.10 4.26
CA GLU A 87 -17.96 -15.01 2.81
C GLU A 87 -16.53 -15.37 2.40
N LEU A 88 -16.38 -16.44 1.61
CA LEU A 88 -15.07 -16.89 1.14
C LEU A 88 -14.75 -16.24 -0.20
N ASP A 89 -13.66 -15.47 -0.26
CA ASP A 89 -13.11 -14.95 -1.51
C ASP A 89 -11.93 -15.84 -1.97
N PRO A 90 -12.07 -16.62 -3.06
CA PRO A 90 -10.98 -17.46 -3.56
C PRO A 90 -9.80 -16.63 -4.06
N ASP A 91 -10.00 -15.37 -4.43
CA ASP A 91 -8.92 -14.51 -4.91
C ASP A 91 -7.96 -14.13 -3.75
N ALA A 92 -8.39 -14.24 -2.48
CA ALA A 92 -7.52 -14.02 -1.31
C ALA A 92 -6.39 -15.07 -1.23
N GLU A 93 -6.61 -16.23 -1.84
CA GLU A 93 -5.65 -17.33 -1.94
C GLU A 93 -4.81 -17.27 -3.22
N HIS A 94 -4.89 -16.18 -3.99
CA HIS A 94 -4.13 -16.04 -5.21
C HIS A 94 -2.62 -16.09 -4.92
N PRO A 95 -1.81 -16.89 -5.67
CA PRO A 95 -0.38 -17.08 -5.38
C PRO A 95 0.43 -15.78 -5.26
N ARG A 96 0.14 -14.79 -6.12
CA ARG A 96 0.75 -13.46 -6.02
C ARG A 96 0.46 -12.76 -4.68
N ILE A 97 -0.77 -12.82 -4.19
CA ILE A 97 -1.15 -12.18 -2.91
C ILE A 97 -0.37 -12.86 -1.79
N LEU A 98 -0.35 -14.19 -1.75
CA LEU A 98 0.36 -14.96 -0.73
C LEU A 98 1.88 -14.73 -0.76
N ALA A 99 2.48 -14.66 -1.95
CA ALA A 99 3.90 -14.36 -2.12
C ALA A 99 4.23 -12.94 -1.66
N ALA A 100 3.40 -11.95 -2.02
CA ALA A 100 3.55 -10.57 -1.56
C ALA A 100 3.45 -10.46 -0.04
N VAL A 101 2.45 -11.11 0.57
CA VAL A 101 2.26 -11.14 2.02
C VAL A 101 3.49 -11.71 2.70
N LYS A 102 4.01 -12.84 2.23
CA LYS A 102 5.21 -13.48 2.80
C LYS A 102 6.42 -12.54 2.73
N GLU A 103 6.66 -11.90 1.59
CA GLU A 103 7.79 -10.98 1.43
C GLU A 103 7.62 -9.73 2.31
N ILE A 104 6.44 -9.12 2.34
CA ILE A 104 6.15 -7.94 3.16
C ILE A 104 6.33 -8.26 4.65
N GLU A 105 5.79 -9.38 5.11
CA GLU A 105 5.86 -9.78 6.52
C GLU A 105 7.28 -10.09 6.99
N ARG A 106 8.17 -10.54 6.10
CA ARG A 106 9.60 -10.72 6.41
C ARG A 106 10.23 -9.43 6.96
N TRP A 107 9.80 -8.29 6.44
CA TRP A 107 10.27 -6.96 6.83
C TRP A 107 9.48 -6.40 8.00
N THR A 108 8.15 -6.45 7.95
CA THR A 108 7.33 -5.83 9.01
C THR A 108 7.44 -6.54 10.35
N GLN A 109 7.76 -7.84 10.37
CA GLN A 109 8.09 -8.57 11.61
C GLN A 109 9.41 -8.10 12.24
N GLN A 110 10.33 -7.56 11.44
CA GLN A 110 11.55 -6.89 11.90
C GLN A 110 11.33 -5.39 12.18
N ARG A 111 10.06 -4.95 12.16
CA ARG A 111 9.64 -3.55 12.31
C ARG A 111 10.16 -2.60 11.24
N GLU A 112 10.54 -3.14 10.10
CA GLU A 112 10.83 -2.34 8.91
C GLU A 112 9.51 -1.98 8.22
N LYS A 113 9.37 -0.72 7.85
CA LYS A 113 8.21 -0.27 7.08
C LYS A 113 8.38 -0.65 5.61
N VAL A 114 7.26 -0.96 4.96
CA VAL A 114 7.23 -1.40 3.57
C VAL A 114 6.33 -0.53 2.74
N LEU A 115 6.86 -0.02 1.63
CA LEU A 115 6.12 0.73 0.62
C LEU A 115 5.80 -0.18 -0.57
N VAL A 116 4.53 -0.41 -0.86
CA VAL A 116 4.07 -1.29 -1.94
C VAL A 116 3.48 -0.47 -3.07
N PHE A 117 3.87 -0.73 -4.32
CA PHE A 117 3.28 -0.11 -5.50
C PHE A 117 2.54 -1.12 -6.36
N GLY A 118 1.39 -0.72 -6.89
CA GLY A 118 0.72 -1.50 -7.93
C GLY A 118 -0.33 -0.72 -8.72
N VAL A 119 -0.79 -1.32 -9.80
CA VAL A 119 -1.72 -0.70 -10.75
C VAL A 119 -3.19 -0.97 -10.40
N PHE A 120 -3.54 -2.24 -10.19
CA PHE A 120 -4.94 -2.67 -10.10
C PHE A 120 -5.47 -2.58 -8.67
N LEU A 121 -6.58 -1.86 -8.47
CA LEU A 121 -7.12 -1.58 -7.14
C LEU A 121 -7.67 -2.80 -6.40
N ARG A 122 -8.38 -3.70 -7.09
CA ARG A 122 -8.99 -4.86 -6.42
C ARG A 122 -7.93 -5.79 -5.79
N PRO A 123 -6.86 -6.19 -6.49
CA PRO A 123 -5.76 -6.94 -5.86
C PRO A 123 -5.07 -6.18 -4.72
N LEU A 124 -4.91 -4.85 -4.84
CA LEU A 124 -4.29 -4.05 -3.76
C LEU A 124 -5.16 -3.96 -2.50
N ARG A 125 -6.49 -3.85 -2.67
CA ARG A 125 -7.45 -3.93 -1.54
C ARG A 125 -7.40 -5.30 -0.88
N LEU A 126 -7.35 -6.36 -1.68
CA LEU A 126 -7.25 -7.72 -1.17
C LEU A 126 -5.94 -7.95 -0.42
N LEU A 127 -4.81 -7.47 -0.96
CA LEU A 127 -3.51 -7.49 -0.28
C LEU A 127 -3.57 -6.75 1.07
N ARG A 128 -4.14 -5.55 1.09
CA ARG A 128 -4.38 -4.77 2.32
C ARG A 128 -5.16 -5.58 3.35
N ASP A 129 -6.26 -6.21 2.92
CA ASP A 129 -7.16 -6.93 3.81
C ASP A 129 -6.51 -8.18 4.37
N VAL A 130 -5.79 -8.96 3.54
CA VAL A 130 -5.01 -10.12 3.99
C VAL A 130 -3.93 -9.71 4.99
N LEU A 131 -3.17 -8.64 4.73
CA LEU A 131 -2.15 -8.13 5.66
C LEU A 131 -2.74 -7.70 6.99
N ASN A 132 -3.85 -6.94 6.97
CA ASN A 132 -4.52 -6.48 8.19
C ASN A 132 -5.12 -7.63 8.99
N VAL A 133 -5.74 -8.61 8.32
CA VAL A 133 -6.30 -9.80 8.98
C VAL A 133 -5.20 -10.65 9.61
N ARG A 134 -4.09 -10.91 8.91
CA ARG A 134 -2.95 -11.66 9.45
C ARG A 134 -2.29 -10.93 10.63
N HIS A 135 -2.16 -9.60 10.53
CA HIS A 135 -1.70 -8.79 11.66
C HIS A 135 -2.64 -8.91 12.87
N ALA A 136 -3.96 -8.80 12.64
CA ALA A 136 -4.96 -8.93 13.71
C ALA A 136 -4.90 -10.31 14.37
N LEU A 137 -4.79 -11.40 13.59
CA LEU A 137 -4.66 -12.76 14.10
C LEU A 137 -3.42 -12.92 15.01
N ARG A 138 -2.26 -12.41 14.59
CA ARG A 138 -1.04 -12.43 15.43
C ARG A 138 -1.20 -11.59 16.70
N ALA A 139 -1.84 -10.43 16.59
CA ALA A 139 -2.09 -9.56 17.73
C ALA A 139 -2.99 -10.23 18.77
N VAL A 140 -4.13 -10.80 18.36
CA VAL A 140 -5.02 -11.48 19.31
C VAL A 140 -4.42 -12.77 19.87
N SER A 141 -3.59 -13.49 19.11
CA SER A 141 -2.82 -14.64 19.61
C SER A 141 -1.91 -14.23 20.78
N ALA A 142 -1.31 -13.04 20.68
CA ALA A 142 -0.47 -12.43 21.71
C ALA A 142 -1.27 -11.66 22.78
N GLY A 143 -2.60 -11.66 22.74
CA GLY A 143 -3.44 -10.89 23.68
C GLY A 143 -3.39 -9.38 23.51
N ARG A 144 -2.95 -8.87 22.34
CA ARG A 144 -2.86 -7.45 22.03
C ARG A 144 -4.17 -6.88 21.46
N PRO A 145 -4.48 -5.59 21.70
CA PRO A 145 -5.65 -4.94 21.13
C PRO A 145 -5.53 -4.81 19.60
N ILE A 146 -6.66 -4.88 18.89
CA ILE A 146 -6.70 -4.75 17.41
C ILE A 146 -7.60 -3.60 16.96
N ALA A 147 -7.05 -2.71 16.13
CA ALA A 147 -7.83 -1.63 15.54
C ALA A 147 -8.88 -2.13 14.55
N HIS A 148 -8.55 -3.15 13.77
CA HIS A 148 -9.40 -3.62 12.69
C HIS A 148 -10.53 -4.54 13.19
N ALA A 149 -11.78 -4.16 12.92
CA ALA A 149 -12.97 -4.91 13.31
C ALA A 149 -13.22 -6.15 12.41
N VAL A 150 -12.24 -7.05 12.31
CA VAL A 150 -12.32 -8.26 11.44
C VAL A 150 -13.56 -9.10 11.75
N HIS A 151 -13.99 -9.16 13.00
CA HIS A 151 -15.11 -9.99 13.46
C HIS A 151 -16.49 -9.52 12.99
N SER A 152 -16.64 -8.27 12.53
CA SER A 152 -17.93 -7.71 12.11
C SER A 152 -18.18 -7.80 10.60
N ASP A 153 -17.19 -8.23 9.82
CA ASP A 153 -17.25 -8.30 8.36
C ASP A 153 -17.13 -9.75 7.88
N ALA A 154 -18.11 -10.20 7.08
CA ALA A 154 -18.18 -11.59 6.63
C ALA A 154 -17.03 -11.97 5.67
N ALA A 155 -16.56 -11.04 4.84
CA ALA A 155 -15.48 -11.26 3.90
C ALA A 155 -14.12 -11.28 4.62
N LEU A 156 -13.90 -10.37 5.56
CA LEU A 156 -12.69 -10.37 6.39
C LEU A 156 -12.62 -11.61 7.28
N LEU A 157 -13.74 -12.08 7.81
CA LEU A 157 -13.81 -13.37 8.51
C LEU A 157 -13.43 -14.54 7.61
N GLY A 158 -13.78 -14.50 6.31
CA GLY A 158 -13.39 -15.53 5.36
C GLY A 158 -11.91 -15.59 5.11
N ILE A 159 -11.28 -14.42 4.95
CA ILE A 159 -9.84 -14.31 4.93
C ILE A 159 -9.25 -14.84 6.24
N ALA A 160 -9.82 -14.49 7.40
CA ALA A 160 -9.29 -14.87 8.71
C ALA A 160 -9.29 -16.39 8.94
N VAL A 161 -10.37 -17.09 8.56
CA VAL A 161 -10.48 -18.55 8.70
C VAL A 161 -9.29 -19.23 8.01
N ARG A 162 -8.99 -18.83 6.77
CA ARG A 162 -7.93 -19.46 5.98
C ARG A 162 -6.53 -19.02 6.40
N GLN A 163 -6.35 -17.73 6.65
CA GLN A 163 -5.06 -17.20 7.03
C GLN A 163 -4.62 -17.67 8.42
N ARG A 164 -5.55 -17.98 9.33
CA ARG A 164 -5.25 -18.62 10.61
C ARG A 164 -4.59 -19.99 10.41
N GLU A 165 -5.14 -20.85 9.55
CA GLU A 165 -4.57 -22.17 9.26
C GLU A 165 -3.14 -22.02 8.74
N ARG A 166 -2.93 -21.13 7.76
CA ARG A 166 -1.59 -20.86 7.19
C ARG A 166 -0.61 -20.36 8.23
N LEU A 167 -1.00 -19.39 9.05
CA LEU A 167 -0.14 -18.85 10.11
C LEU A 167 0.21 -19.91 11.15
N TRP A 168 -0.68 -20.87 11.40
CA TRP A 168 -0.39 -22.02 12.26
C TRP A 168 0.65 -22.96 11.63
N ASP A 169 0.47 -23.32 10.35
CA ASP A 169 1.41 -24.17 9.61
C ASP A 169 2.79 -23.52 9.47
N GLU A 170 2.83 -22.18 9.38
CA GLU A 170 4.04 -21.37 9.39
C GLU A 170 4.70 -21.26 10.77
N GLY A 171 4.06 -21.76 11.85
CA GLY A 171 4.52 -21.60 13.23
C GLY A 171 4.44 -20.18 13.77
N ALA A 172 3.68 -19.30 13.11
CA ALA A 172 3.55 -17.88 13.42
C ALA A 172 2.47 -17.55 14.46
N LEU A 173 1.66 -18.54 14.86
CA LEU A 173 0.71 -18.43 15.97
C LEU A 173 1.16 -19.31 17.13
N SER A 174 0.94 -18.83 18.35
CA SER A 174 1.16 -19.59 19.58
C SER A 174 0.03 -19.33 20.58
N GLY A 175 -0.28 -20.31 21.43
CA GLY A 175 -1.25 -20.13 22.51
C GLY A 175 -2.73 -20.18 22.11
N ARG A 176 -3.51 -19.18 22.55
CA ARG A 176 -5.00 -19.15 22.71
C ARG A 176 -5.86 -19.39 21.47
N LEU A 177 -5.29 -19.45 20.27
CA LEU A 177 -6.06 -19.73 19.06
C LEU A 177 -5.88 -21.20 18.70
N SER A 178 -6.66 -22.10 19.32
CA SER A 178 -6.55 -23.52 19.00
C SER A 178 -6.93 -23.79 17.53
N MET A 179 -6.25 -24.76 16.91
CA MET A 179 -6.23 -25.04 15.46
C MET A 179 -7.61 -25.15 14.78
N ARG A 180 -8.71 -25.38 15.51
CA ARG A 180 -9.99 -25.82 14.91
C ARG A 180 -11.25 -25.05 15.30
N ASP A 181 -11.21 -24.15 16.29
CA ASP A 181 -12.44 -23.47 16.72
C ASP A 181 -12.58 -22.07 16.09
N VAL A 182 -13.43 -21.96 15.07
CA VAL A 182 -13.76 -20.66 14.43
C VAL A 182 -14.53 -19.75 15.39
N THR A 183 -15.31 -20.31 16.32
CA THR A 183 -16.02 -19.54 17.34
C THR A 183 -15.03 -18.93 18.34
N GLU A 184 -14.01 -19.66 18.76
CA GLU A 184 -12.90 -19.14 19.58
C GLU A 184 -12.17 -18.01 18.85
N MET A 185 -11.83 -18.20 17.56
CA MET A 185 -11.21 -17.14 16.75
C MET A 185 -12.06 -15.88 16.68
N ARG A 186 -13.37 -16.02 16.41
CA ARG A 186 -14.30 -14.89 16.36
C ARG A 186 -14.38 -14.14 17.69
N ARG A 187 -14.45 -14.87 18.81
CA ARG A 187 -14.43 -14.27 20.15
C ARG A 187 -13.12 -13.53 20.40
N ALA A 188 -11.98 -14.14 20.11
CA ALA A 188 -10.67 -13.51 20.29
C ALA A 188 -10.53 -12.21 19.48
N LEU A 189 -10.98 -12.21 18.21
CA LEU A 189 -11.03 -11.01 17.37
C LEU A 189 -11.98 -9.95 17.93
N ALA A 190 -13.16 -10.34 18.42
CA ALA A 190 -14.10 -9.41 19.02
C ALA A 190 -13.56 -8.81 20.33
N ASP A 191 -12.95 -9.63 21.19
CA ASP A 191 -12.40 -9.20 22.48
C ASP A 191 -11.18 -8.30 22.30
N GLY A 192 -10.30 -8.63 21.34
CA GLY A 192 -9.18 -7.78 20.95
C GLY A 192 -9.62 -6.42 20.41
N HIS A 193 -10.71 -6.39 19.62
CA HIS A 193 -11.26 -5.13 19.12
C HIS A 193 -11.90 -4.30 20.25
N LYS A 194 -12.68 -4.92 21.14
CA LYS A 194 -13.23 -4.25 22.33
C LYS A 194 -12.13 -3.73 23.26
N ALA A 195 -11.00 -4.43 23.37
CA ALA A 195 -9.84 -3.94 24.10
C ALA A 195 -9.25 -2.69 23.45
N TYR A 196 -9.15 -2.65 22.12
CA TYR A 196 -8.76 -1.46 21.37
C TYR A 196 -9.73 -0.29 21.58
N GLU A 197 -11.05 -0.52 21.49
CA GLU A 197 -12.04 0.54 21.72
C GLU A 197 -11.96 1.12 23.12
N ARG A 198 -11.79 0.27 24.15
CA ARG A 198 -11.57 0.72 25.54
C ARG A 198 -10.31 1.56 25.66
N LEU A 199 -9.21 1.15 25.04
CA LEU A 199 -7.95 1.89 25.02
C LEU A 199 -8.10 3.24 24.31
N ARG A 200 -8.69 3.25 23.10
CA ARG A 200 -9.00 4.46 22.32
C ARG A 200 -9.83 5.45 23.14
N ASN A 201 -10.89 4.97 23.79
CA ASN A 201 -11.75 5.82 24.63
C ASN A 201 -11.02 6.38 25.86
N LYS A 202 -10.06 5.63 26.41
CA LYS A 202 -9.20 6.09 27.52
C LYS A 202 -8.25 7.19 27.05
N VAL A 203 -7.52 6.95 25.95
CA VAL A 203 -6.59 7.92 25.35
C VAL A 203 -7.32 9.18 24.92
N HIS A 204 -8.50 9.05 24.30
CA HIS A 204 -9.30 10.18 23.88
C HIS A 204 -9.74 11.07 25.04
N ARG A 205 -10.04 10.50 26.22
CA ARG A 205 -10.31 11.29 27.43
C ARG A 205 -9.10 12.10 27.89
N ARG A 206 -7.89 11.53 27.79
CA ARG A 206 -6.63 12.22 28.15
C ARG A 206 -6.30 13.36 27.17
N ALA A 207 -6.67 13.23 25.89
CA ALA A 207 -6.46 14.26 24.88
C ALA A 207 -7.28 15.54 25.12
N LYS A 208 -8.36 15.49 25.91
CA LYS A 208 -9.25 16.64 26.14
C LYS A 208 -8.57 17.79 26.86
N GLN A 209 -7.75 17.50 27.88
CA GLN A 209 -7.14 18.55 28.70
C GLN A 209 -6.10 19.37 27.90
N PRO A 210 -5.13 18.77 27.18
CA PRO A 210 -4.20 19.52 26.34
C PRO A 210 -4.94 20.37 25.29
N VAL A 211 -5.94 19.80 24.62
CA VAL A 211 -6.69 20.52 23.58
C VAL A 211 -7.50 21.68 24.15
N ALA A 212 -8.15 21.51 25.30
CA ALA A 212 -8.85 22.60 25.98
C ALA A 212 -7.88 23.75 26.34
N SER A 213 -6.66 23.42 26.77
CA SER A 213 -5.60 24.40 27.02
C SER A 213 -5.23 25.15 25.74
N TRP A 214 -5.06 24.44 24.61
CA TRP A 214 -4.75 25.08 23.33
C TRP A 214 -5.86 26.01 22.86
N MET A 215 -7.12 25.58 22.93
CA MET A 215 -8.27 26.43 22.54
C MET A 215 -8.33 27.73 23.37
N GLY A 216 -7.78 27.74 24.58
CA GLY A 216 -7.61 28.92 25.43
C GLY A 216 -6.51 29.88 24.99
N ASP A 217 -5.54 29.44 24.18
CA ASP A 217 -4.38 30.21 23.71
C ASP A 217 -4.56 30.65 22.25
N PRO A 218 -4.90 31.93 21.98
CA PRO A 218 -5.10 32.43 20.62
C PRO A 218 -3.84 32.40 19.76
N SER A 219 -2.64 32.42 20.36
CA SER A 219 -1.37 32.51 19.63
C SER A 219 -1.07 31.25 18.82
N LEU A 220 -1.59 30.09 19.26
CA LEU A 220 -1.38 28.80 18.60
C LEU A 220 -2.12 28.64 17.27
N PHE A 221 -3.14 29.46 17.01
CA PHE A 221 -4.07 29.25 15.90
C PHE A 221 -3.91 30.22 14.73
N GLY A 222 -2.97 31.19 14.82
CA GLY A 222 -2.71 32.13 13.71
C GLY A 222 -3.96 32.85 13.19
N GLY A 223 -4.93 33.14 14.07
CA GLY A 223 -6.21 33.79 13.70
C GLY A 223 -7.34 32.85 13.26
N ALA A 224 -7.13 31.52 13.22
CA ALA A 224 -8.19 30.56 12.88
C ALA A 224 -9.35 30.59 13.91
N ARG A 225 -10.59 30.43 13.43
CA ARG A 225 -11.78 30.43 14.28
C ARG A 225 -11.80 29.22 15.22
N ARG A 226 -11.91 29.50 16.52
CA ARG A 226 -11.96 28.51 17.60
C ARG A 226 -13.40 28.09 17.89
N ASP A 227 -13.91 27.11 17.15
CA ASP A 227 -15.25 26.56 17.36
C ASP A 227 -15.21 25.15 17.99
N SER A 228 -16.40 24.65 18.36
CA SER A 228 -16.53 23.33 18.98
C SER A 228 -16.23 22.17 18.02
N ALA A 229 -16.32 22.41 16.70
CA ALA A 229 -16.00 21.41 15.69
C ALA A 229 -14.49 21.21 15.64
N LEU A 230 -13.70 22.30 15.58
CA LEU A 230 -12.23 22.29 15.63
C LEU A 230 -11.70 21.66 16.93
N GLN A 231 -12.32 21.97 18.07
CA GLN A 231 -11.92 21.35 19.34
C GLN A 231 -12.05 19.82 19.29
N LYS A 232 -13.24 19.29 18.94
CA LYS A 232 -13.48 17.83 18.87
C LYS A 232 -12.51 17.14 17.92
N ALA A 233 -12.24 17.81 16.83
CA ALA A 233 -11.28 17.41 15.83
C ALA A 233 -9.85 17.28 16.36
N LEU A 234 -9.34 18.29 17.04
CA LEU A 234 -8.02 18.25 17.68
C LEU A 234 -7.97 17.15 18.76
N GLU A 235 -9.05 16.98 19.54
CA GLU A 235 -9.17 15.89 20.52
C GLU A 235 -9.06 14.52 19.85
N HIS A 236 -9.69 14.33 18.68
CA HIS A 236 -9.59 13.09 17.92
C HIS A 236 -8.18 12.86 17.36
N HIS A 237 -7.53 13.90 16.84
CA HIS A 237 -6.21 13.79 16.20
C HIS A 237 -5.11 13.55 17.21
N LEU A 238 -5.10 14.31 18.31
CA LEU A 238 -4.19 14.08 19.42
C LEU A 238 -4.43 12.68 19.99
N ALA A 239 -5.68 12.25 20.18
CA ALA A 239 -5.98 10.92 20.66
C ALA A 239 -5.45 9.82 19.73
N SER A 240 -5.54 9.99 18.41
CA SER A 240 -5.03 9.02 17.44
C SER A 240 -3.50 8.96 17.49
N PHE A 241 -2.84 10.12 17.56
CA PHE A 241 -1.38 10.23 17.69
C PHE A 241 -0.84 9.60 18.98
N LEU A 242 -1.51 9.87 20.11
CA LEU A 242 -1.19 9.26 21.40
C LEU A 242 -1.42 7.74 21.34
N LEU A 243 -2.53 7.30 20.77
CA LEU A 243 -2.88 5.88 20.66
C LEU A 243 -1.84 5.10 19.84
N GLU A 244 -1.34 5.69 18.75
CA GLU A 244 -0.26 5.11 17.95
C GLU A 244 1.02 4.90 18.79
N ASP A 245 1.40 5.87 19.63
CA ASP A 245 2.56 5.75 20.54
C ASP A 245 2.35 4.63 21.58
N VAL A 246 1.16 4.57 22.19
CA VAL A 246 0.83 3.50 23.16
C VAL A 246 0.91 2.12 22.52
N LEU A 247 0.39 1.97 21.30
CA LEU A 247 0.41 0.70 20.60
C LEU A 247 1.83 0.32 20.18
N ALA A 248 2.65 1.28 19.75
CA ALA A 248 4.05 1.05 19.42
C ALA A 248 4.88 0.60 20.66
N MET A 249 4.71 1.26 21.82
CA MET A 249 5.38 0.87 23.06
C MET A 249 4.99 -0.54 23.53
N ARG A 250 3.72 -0.91 23.36
CA ARG A 250 3.23 -2.26 23.71
C ARG A 250 3.78 -3.34 22.79
N ASP A 251 4.09 -3.00 21.55
CA ASP A 251 4.80 -3.91 20.65
C ASP A 251 6.26 -4.11 21.08
N ASP A 252 6.88 -3.12 21.74
CA ASP A 252 8.26 -3.16 22.27
C ASP A 252 8.42 -4.08 23.48
N ALA A 253 7.50 -4.01 24.43
CA ALA A 253 7.68 -4.64 25.74
C ALA A 253 7.63 -6.18 25.75
N HIS A 254 7.12 -6.86 24.71
CA HIS A 254 6.84 -8.32 24.73
C HIS A 254 6.02 -8.78 25.95
N GLU A 255 5.36 -7.86 26.67
CA GLU A 255 4.72 -8.13 27.94
C GLU A 255 3.24 -8.45 27.77
N THR A 256 2.80 -9.44 28.55
CA THR A 256 1.40 -9.86 28.61
C THR A 256 0.66 -8.95 29.58
N LEU A 257 -0.32 -8.20 29.05
CA LEU A 257 -1.39 -7.47 29.76
C LEU A 257 -1.19 -7.30 31.29
N SER A 258 -0.41 -6.28 31.69
CA SER A 258 -0.66 -5.60 32.96
C SER A 258 -1.76 -4.56 32.74
N ASN A 259 -2.78 -4.56 33.59
CA ASN A 259 -3.88 -3.58 33.54
C ASN A 259 -3.44 -2.14 33.92
N ASN A 260 -2.16 -1.94 34.29
CA ASN A 260 -1.64 -0.71 34.88
C ASN A 260 -0.71 0.13 33.98
N ASP A 261 -0.53 -0.22 32.70
CA ASP A 261 0.22 0.65 31.77
C ASP A 261 -0.66 1.79 31.26
N ASP A 262 -0.88 2.76 32.14
CA ASP A 262 -1.34 4.09 31.78
C ASP A 262 -0.17 4.87 31.18
N VAL A 263 -0.41 5.55 30.05
CA VAL A 263 0.49 6.62 29.61
C VAL A 263 0.56 7.63 30.75
N SER A 264 1.76 7.90 31.26
CA SER A 264 1.96 8.91 32.29
C SER A 264 1.51 10.27 31.78
N ASP A 265 1.03 11.14 32.68
CA ASP A 265 0.64 12.50 32.30
C ASP A 265 1.82 13.27 31.71
N GLU A 266 3.04 12.99 32.17
CA GLU A 266 4.29 13.51 31.60
C GLU A 266 4.47 13.11 30.13
N ARG A 267 4.28 11.83 29.79
CA ARG A 267 4.39 11.35 28.42
C ARG A 267 3.28 11.90 27.52
N VAL A 268 2.06 12.04 28.05
CA VAL A 268 0.97 12.72 27.33
C VAL A 268 1.34 14.16 27.03
N HIS A 269 1.91 14.89 27.99
CA HIS A 269 2.33 16.27 27.78
C HIS A 269 3.44 16.38 26.72
N GLU A 270 4.48 15.54 26.81
CA GLU A 270 5.57 15.49 25.83
C GLU A 270 5.05 15.23 24.41
N LEU A 271 4.24 14.20 24.22
CA LEU A 271 3.64 13.85 22.93
C LEU A 271 2.70 14.92 22.42
N SER A 272 1.99 15.63 23.30
CA SER A 272 1.13 16.75 22.93
C SER A 272 1.95 17.90 22.33
N ASN A 273 3.11 18.21 22.91
CA ASN A 273 4.02 19.22 22.36
C ASN A 273 4.59 18.78 21.01
N ILE A 274 5.02 17.52 20.90
CA ILE A 274 5.49 16.94 19.61
C ILE A 274 4.38 17.02 18.55
N PHE A 275 3.13 16.69 18.91
CA PHE A 275 2.00 16.78 17.99
C PHE A 275 1.79 18.20 17.47
N VAL A 276 1.90 19.22 18.35
CA VAL A 276 1.79 20.61 17.94
C VAL A 276 2.87 20.96 16.93
N GLU A 277 4.13 20.65 17.22
CA GLU A 277 5.24 21.03 16.35
C GLU A 277 5.30 20.22 15.04
N GLU A 278 5.03 18.91 15.08
CA GLU A 278 5.19 18.02 13.92
C GLU A 278 3.92 17.89 13.06
N ARG A 279 2.74 18.15 13.62
CA ARG A 279 1.45 17.92 12.93
C ARG A 279 0.64 19.19 12.79
N PHE A 280 0.54 19.98 13.84
CA PHE A 280 -0.34 21.15 13.83
C PHE A 280 0.33 22.37 13.19
N ARG A 281 1.56 22.72 13.58
CA ARG A 281 2.28 23.87 13.04
C ARG A 281 2.57 23.79 11.54
N PRO A 282 3.00 22.66 10.95
CA PRO A 282 3.25 22.59 9.52
C PRO A 282 1.97 22.82 8.71
N LEU A 283 0.83 22.36 9.23
CA LEU A 283 -0.47 22.64 8.63
C LEU A 283 -0.79 24.14 8.66
N LEU A 284 -0.41 24.85 9.73
CA LEU A 284 -0.58 26.30 9.82
C LEU A 284 0.40 27.05 8.92
N GLY A 285 1.68 26.65 8.88
CA GLY A 285 2.72 27.32 8.09
C GLY A 285 2.58 27.17 6.57
N GLU A 286 2.00 26.07 6.07
CA GLU A 286 1.63 25.94 4.65
C GLU A 286 0.47 26.90 4.25
N LEU A 287 -0.16 27.56 5.22
CA LEU A 287 -1.24 28.54 5.04
C LEU A 287 -0.75 29.99 5.22
N ASP A 288 0.56 30.22 5.41
CA ASP A 288 1.16 31.55 5.54
C ASP A 288 1.47 32.14 4.14
N GLY A 289 0.48 32.83 3.58
CA GLY A 289 0.70 33.93 2.65
C GLY A 289 0.67 35.24 3.45
N GLU A 290 1.60 36.17 3.17
CA GLU A 290 1.87 37.38 3.99
C GLU A 290 0.70 38.39 4.14
N ASP A 291 -0.52 38.09 3.67
CA ASP A 291 -1.69 38.94 3.82
C ASP A 291 -2.87 38.16 4.44
N VAL A 292 -3.23 38.47 5.69
CA VAL A 292 -4.32 37.81 6.43
C VAL A 292 -5.66 38.42 6.02
N ASP A 293 -6.29 37.90 4.96
CA ASP A 293 -7.67 38.26 4.57
C ASP A 293 -8.70 37.21 5.07
N GLU A 294 -9.98 37.60 5.21
CA GLU A 294 -11.08 36.76 5.72
C GLU A 294 -11.28 35.48 4.90
N ASP A 295 -11.07 35.55 3.58
CA ASP A 295 -11.17 34.42 2.65
C ASP A 295 -10.10 33.33 2.90
N GLN A 296 -8.90 33.73 3.36
CA GLN A 296 -7.88 32.76 3.75
C GLN A 296 -8.22 32.10 5.09
N ALA A 297 -8.85 32.81 6.04
CA ALA A 297 -9.30 32.21 7.29
C ALA A 297 -10.37 31.12 7.08
N ALA A 298 -11.27 31.32 6.11
CA ALA A 298 -12.24 30.30 5.68
C ALA A 298 -11.56 29.09 5.02
N PHE A 299 -10.57 29.31 4.14
CA PHE A 299 -9.78 28.23 3.54
C PHE A 299 -8.98 27.44 4.58
N ARG A 300 -8.41 28.12 5.59
CA ARG A 300 -7.75 27.48 6.74
C ARG A 300 -8.72 26.59 7.51
N GLN A 301 -9.94 27.07 7.74
CA GLN A 301 -11.00 26.32 8.42
C GLN A 301 -11.45 25.09 7.60
N ASP A 302 -11.55 25.20 6.28
CA ASP A 302 -11.92 24.10 5.39
C ASP A 302 -10.81 23.06 5.23
N ALA A 303 -9.54 23.48 5.19
CA ALA A 303 -8.40 22.57 5.18
C ALA A 303 -8.30 21.77 6.49
N LEU A 304 -8.48 22.45 7.64
CA LEU A 304 -8.62 21.82 8.94
C LEU A 304 -9.84 20.89 8.92
N ARG A 305 -11.05 21.36 8.59
CA ARG A 305 -12.25 20.50 8.57
C ARG A 305 -12.10 19.28 7.66
N ALA A 306 -11.48 19.41 6.49
CA ALA A 306 -11.23 18.30 5.57
C ALA A 306 -10.26 17.24 6.12
N LEU A 307 -9.28 17.62 6.95
CA LEU A 307 -8.46 16.69 7.74
C LEU A 307 -9.27 15.98 8.83
N LEU A 308 -10.39 16.57 9.24
CA LEU A 308 -11.15 16.21 10.42
C LEU A 308 -12.42 15.38 10.13
N GLU A 309 -12.78 15.18 8.87
CA GLU A 309 -13.99 14.44 8.45
C GLU A 309 -13.77 12.94 8.18
N ASP A 310 -12.52 12.47 8.08
CA ASP A 310 -12.22 11.10 7.64
C ASP A 310 -11.98 10.15 8.84
N ASP A 311 -13.04 9.52 9.34
CA ASP A 311 -12.97 8.57 10.46
C ASP A 311 -12.18 7.29 10.13
N ASP A 312 -12.09 6.90 8.85
CA ASP A 312 -11.41 5.67 8.41
C ASP A 312 -9.88 5.79 8.47
N VAL A 313 -9.36 7.01 8.43
CA VAL A 313 -7.93 7.35 8.51
C VAL A 313 -7.38 7.18 9.92
N ARG A 314 -8.26 7.18 10.92
CA ARG A 314 -7.94 7.31 12.35
C ARG A 314 -7.80 6.00 13.10
N GLN A 315 -7.92 4.88 12.40
CA GLN A 315 -7.70 3.56 13.00
C GLN A 315 -6.23 3.17 12.81
N SER A 316 -5.59 2.60 13.83
CA SER A 316 -4.20 2.14 13.74
C SER A 316 -4.12 0.83 12.95
N PHE A 317 -4.47 0.86 11.67
CA PHE A 317 -4.34 -0.31 10.79
C PHE A 317 -2.89 -0.51 10.37
N HIS A 318 -2.51 -1.78 10.30
CA HIS A 318 -1.18 -2.18 9.91
C HIS A 318 -0.86 -1.83 8.44
N ALA A 319 -1.81 -2.10 7.55
CA ALA A 319 -1.71 -1.84 6.11
C ALA A 319 -2.76 -0.81 5.65
N ARG A 320 -2.32 0.21 4.89
CA ARG A 320 -3.17 1.28 4.35
C ARG A 320 -3.02 1.41 2.84
N LEU A 321 -4.13 1.68 2.15
CA LEU A 321 -4.18 1.88 0.70
C LEU A 321 -4.34 3.36 0.35
N LEU A 322 -3.43 3.90 -0.45
CA LEU A 322 -3.53 5.20 -1.10
C LEU A 322 -4.00 5.01 -2.55
N GLN A 323 -5.16 5.56 -2.89
CA GLN A 323 -5.77 5.48 -4.23
C GLN A 323 -6.16 6.88 -4.74
N GLY A 324 -6.44 6.99 -6.05
CA GLY A 324 -6.70 8.29 -6.70
C GLY A 324 -7.82 9.10 -6.02
N ALA A 325 -8.79 8.41 -5.43
CA ALA A 325 -9.89 9.01 -4.68
C ALA A 325 -9.56 9.42 -3.23
N THR A 326 -8.40 9.03 -2.69
CA THR A 326 -7.97 9.44 -1.34
C THR A 326 -7.74 10.94 -1.32
N ARG A 327 -8.38 11.67 -0.39
CA ARG A 327 -8.23 13.13 -0.26
C ARG A 327 -6.76 13.51 -0.01
N TRP A 328 -6.33 14.66 -0.51
CA TRP A 328 -4.96 15.14 -0.35
C TRP A 328 -4.54 15.25 1.13
N GLN A 329 -5.44 15.77 1.97
CA GLN A 329 -5.30 15.88 3.42
C GLN A 329 -5.01 14.52 4.07
N THR A 330 -5.79 13.50 3.71
CA THR A 330 -5.60 12.13 4.17
C THR A 330 -4.24 11.56 3.75
N ARG A 331 -3.79 11.85 2.52
CA ARG A 331 -2.46 11.42 2.04
C ARG A 331 -1.32 12.01 2.87
N ARG A 332 -1.41 13.31 3.22
CA ARG A 332 -0.44 13.99 4.08
C ARG A 332 -0.39 13.40 5.48
N TYR A 333 -1.56 13.16 6.09
CA TYR A 333 -1.63 12.52 7.40
C TYR A 333 -0.96 11.14 7.40
N LEU A 334 -1.31 10.29 6.42
CA LEU A 334 -0.76 8.94 6.28
C LEU A 334 0.74 8.95 6.00
N GLN A 335 1.22 9.89 5.18
CA GLN A 335 2.65 10.08 4.94
C GLN A 335 3.40 10.41 6.23
N ALA A 336 2.91 11.41 6.99
CA ALA A 336 3.56 11.81 8.23
C ALA A 336 3.51 10.67 9.28
N ALA A 337 2.41 9.91 9.37
CA ALA A 337 2.34 8.72 10.23
C ALA A 337 3.31 7.62 9.76
N PHE A 338 3.41 7.39 8.45
CA PHE A 338 4.33 6.42 7.86
C PHE A 338 5.80 6.81 8.09
N ASN A 339 6.14 8.09 8.15
CA ASN A 339 7.50 8.56 8.45
C ASN A 339 7.89 8.46 9.93
N ARG A 340 6.98 8.12 10.86
CA ARG A 340 7.32 7.92 12.27
C ARG A 340 7.78 6.47 12.53
N PRO A 341 8.97 6.22 13.08
CA PRO A 341 9.43 4.88 13.42
C PRO A 341 8.45 4.17 14.38
N GLY A 342 8.19 2.87 14.17
CA GLY A 342 7.30 2.06 15.03
C GLY A 342 5.80 2.36 14.92
N ALA A 343 5.40 3.53 14.42
CA ALA A 343 3.99 3.89 14.27
C ALA A 343 3.32 3.17 13.09
N SER A 344 2.01 2.95 13.19
CA SER A 344 1.19 2.50 12.06
C SER A 344 0.95 3.62 11.05
N PRO A 345 0.77 3.32 9.75
CA PRO A 345 0.86 1.98 9.16
C PRO A 345 2.30 1.48 9.05
N GLY A 346 2.49 0.17 9.19
CA GLY A 346 3.74 -0.53 8.86
C GLY A 346 3.87 -0.83 7.37
N VAL A 347 2.72 -0.93 6.66
CA VAL A 347 2.66 -1.13 5.21
C VAL A 347 1.84 -0.03 4.56
N LEU A 348 2.44 0.71 3.64
CA LEU A 348 1.71 1.67 2.82
C LEU A 348 1.64 1.15 1.40
N ILE A 349 0.42 0.89 0.92
CA ILE A 349 0.14 0.41 -0.42
C ILE A 349 -0.30 1.61 -1.24
N ALA A 350 0.47 1.98 -2.25
CA ALA A 350 0.15 3.07 -3.15
C ALA A 350 -0.27 2.53 -4.52
N GLN A 351 -1.45 2.97 -4.97
CA GLN A 351 -1.78 2.87 -6.38
C GLN A 351 -0.78 3.70 -7.17
N SER A 352 -0.18 3.13 -8.20
CA SER A 352 0.97 3.72 -8.91
C SER A 352 0.73 5.14 -9.42
N GLN A 353 -0.49 5.48 -9.85
CA GLN A 353 -0.84 6.85 -10.25
C GLN A 353 -0.74 7.87 -9.10
N VAL A 354 -1.12 7.46 -7.87
CA VAL A 354 -0.99 8.30 -6.66
C VAL A 354 0.44 8.33 -6.15
N GLY A 355 1.17 7.24 -6.35
CA GLY A 355 2.60 7.15 -6.09
C GLY A 355 3.44 8.20 -6.85
N ARG A 356 2.84 8.97 -7.75
CA ARG A 356 3.49 10.06 -8.51
C ARG A 356 3.39 11.44 -7.83
N GLU A 357 2.56 11.60 -6.79
CA GLU A 357 2.21 12.89 -6.19
C GLU A 357 3.26 13.54 -5.27
N GLY A 358 4.55 13.21 -5.40
CA GLY A 358 5.57 13.95 -4.62
C GLY A 358 5.64 13.59 -3.13
N LEU A 359 4.99 12.52 -2.65
CA LEU A 359 5.01 12.16 -1.22
C LEU A 359 6.44 11.79 -0.76
N ASN A 360 6.87 12.36 0.37
CA ASN A 360 8.14 12.03 1.03
C ASN A 360 7.89 10.85 1.98
N LEU A 361 8.34 9.65 1.61
CA LEU A 361 8.12 8.41 2.40
C LEU A 361 9.44 7.77 2.84
N HIS A 362 10.52 8.56 2.84
CA HIS A 362 11.89 8.11 2.97
C HIS A 362 12.40 8.10 4.41
N GLU A 363 11.74 8.79 5.33
CA GLU A 363 12.29 9.02 6.66
C GLU A 363 12.28 7.77 7.53
N SER A 364 11.33 6.85 7.35
CA SER A 364 11.24 5.60 8.14
C SER A 364 11.07 4.33 7.30
N CYS A 365 11.32 4.40 5.99
CA CYS A 365 11.16 3.27 5.08
C CYS A 365 12.35 3.19 4.13
N ARG A 366 12.85 1.98 3.91
CA ARG A 366 13.89 1.64 2.92
C ARG A 366 13.51 0.46 2.02
N VAL A 367 12.32 -0.11 2.21
CA VAL A 367 11.84 -1.30 1.51
C VAL A 367 10.72 -0.93 0.56
N VAL A 368 10.91 -1.23 -0.72
CA VAL A 368 9.94 -1.00 -1.79
C VAL A 368 9.57 -2.33 -2.42
N VAL A 369 8.27 -2.63 -2.46
CA VAL A 369 7.72 -3.81 -3.14
C VAL A 369 6.93 -3.36 -4.36
N GLN A 370 7.36 -3.76 -5.55
CA GLN A 370 6.65 -3.53 -6.80
C GLN A 370 5.75 -4.74 -7.08
N PHE A 371 4.48 -4.63 -6.69
CA PHE A 371 3.48 -5.71 -6.74
C PHE A 371 2.93 -5.98 -8.15
N HIS A 372 2.89 -4.94 -8.98
CA HIS A 372 2.56 -5.04 -10.41
C HIS A 372 3.66 -4.36 -11.23
N ALA A 373 3.97 -4.90 -12.40
CA ALA A 373 4.82 -4.23 -13.38
C ALA A 373 4.16 -2.95 -13.90
N GLU A 374 5.00 -1.96 -14.21
CA GLU A 374 4.65 -0.77 -14.99
C GLU A 374 5.18 -0.87 -16.41
N TRP A 375 4.60 -0.14 -17.35
CA TRP A 375 5.08 -0.14 -18.75
C TRP A 375 6.22 0.86 -19.00
N ASN A 376 6.39 1.82 -18.08
CA ASN A 376 7.36 2.90 -18.19
C ASN A 376 8.42 2.77 -17.09
N PRO A 377 9.70 2.56 -17.43
CA PRO A 377 10.76 2.40 -16.43
C PRO A 377 10.96 3.66 -15.56
N ALA A 378 10.70 4.85 -16.10
CA ALA A 378 10.78 6.09 -15.31
C ALA A 378 9.78 6.10 -14.14
N VAL A 379 8.67 5.38 -14.25
CA VAL A 379 7.70 5.25 -13.15
C VAL A 379 8.26 4.35 -12.06
N LEU A 380 8.94 3.25 -12.41
CA LEU A 380 9.60 2.37 -11.44
C LEU A 380 10.71 3.14 -10.69
N GLU A 381 11.48 3.95 -11.40
CA GLU A 381 12.52 4.80 -10.79
C GLU A 381 11.92 5.84 -9.84
N GLN A 382 10.84 6.52 -10.26
CA GLN A 382 10.13 7.46 -9.39
C GLN A 382 9.55 6.81 -8.13
N GLN A 383 9.14 5.55 -8.21
CA GLN A 383 8.66 4.79 -7.06
C GLN A 383 9.80 4.51 -6.06
N ILE A 384 10.99 4.15 -6.54
CA ILE A 384 12.18 3.95 -5.72
C ILE A 384 12.63 5.29 -5.09
N GLY A 385 12.61 6.38 -5.86
CA GLY A 385 12.88 7.75 -5.40
C GLY A 385 11.89 8.29 -4.35
N ARG A 386 10.90 7.51 -3.90
CA ARG A 386 10.08 7.82 -2.70
C ARG A 386 10.79 7.50 -1.40
N VAL A 387 11.72 6.55 -1.43
CA VAL A 387 12.55 6.16 -0.29
C VAL A 387 14.01 6.56 -0.49
N ASP A 388 14.48 6.64 -1.73
CA ASP A 388 15.82 7.12 -2.06
C ASP A 388 15.86 8.65 -2.15
N ARG A 389 16.13 9.29 -1.01
CA ARG A 389 16.23 10.75 -0.85
C ARG A 389 17.29 11.12 0.19
N LYS A 390 17.74 12.37 0.15
CA LYS A 390 18.57 12.97 1.20
C LYS A 390 17.83 12.93 2.54
N GLY A 391 18.52 12.56 3.61
CA GLY A 391 17.96 12.39 4.95
C GLY A 391 17.18 11.08 5.14
N SER A 392 17.19 10.18 4.16
CA SER A 392 16.45 8.92 4.22
C SER A 392 16.87 8.03 5.38
N PHE A 393 15.98 7.09 5.72
CA PHE A 393 16.26 6.06 6.71
C PHE A 393 17.51 5.26 6.34
N TRP A 394 17.67 4.95 5.05
CA TRP A 394 18.89 4.32 4.54
C TRP A 394 20.13 5.17 4.82
N GLU A 395 20.13 6.47 4.51
CA GLU A 395 21.28 7.34 4.74
C GLU A 395 21.68 7.38 6.22
N ARG A 396 20.70 7.43 7.13
CA ARG A 396 20.98 7.40 8.58
C ARG A 396 21.58 6.07 9.01
N ARG A 397 21.07 4.93 8.51
CA ARG A 397 21.68 3.61 8.78
C ARG A 397 23.08 3.51 8.19
N ALA A 398 23.30 4.02 6.98
CA ALA A 398 24.60 4.01 6.31
C ALA A 398 25.62 4.82 7.12
N ARG A 399 25.23 5.99 7.63
CA ARG A 399 26.07 6.79 8.53
C ARG A 399 26.42 6.03 9.82
N SER A 400 25.42 5.45 10.50
CA SER A 400 25.68 4.64 11.70
C SER A 400 26.59 3.43 11.42
N TRP A 401 26.47 2.80 10.26
CA TRP A 401 27.34 1.71 9.84
C TRP A 401 28.78 2.17 9.59
N LEU A 402 28.98 3.32 8.93
CA LEU A 402 30.29 3.93 8.74
C LEU A 402 30.93 4.34 10.08
N ASP A 403 30.16 4.96 10.97
CA ASP A 403 30.60 5.36 12.32
C ASP A 403 31.00 4.15 13.17
N ALA A 404 30.32 3.01 12.97
CA ALA A 404 30.66 1.72 13.59
C ALA A 404 31.86 1.00 12.91
N GLY A 405 32.58 1.66 12.01
CA GLY A 405 33.78 1.13 11.37
C GLY A 405 33.51 0.20 10.18
N ALA A 406 32.35 0.34 9.52
CA ALA A 406 31.97 -0.38 8.31
C ALA A 406 32.05 -1.92 8.45
N GLN A 407 31.68 -2.44 9.62
CA GLN A 407 31.71 -3.87 9.92
C GLN A 407 30.38 -4.56 9.54
N GLY A 408 30.46 -5.77 8.99
CA GLY A 408 29.29 -6.55 8.59
C GLY A 408 28.65 -6.10 7.27
N GLU A 409 27.40 -6.49 7.04
CA GLU A 409 26.66 -6.17 5.81
C GLU A 409 26.23 -4.69 5.80
N PRO A 410 26.51 -3.92 4.73
CA PRO A 410 26.07 -2.54 4.63
C PRO A 410 24.55 -2.46 4.49
N PRO A 411 23.92 -1.35 4.92
CA PRO A 411 22.49 -1.17 4.73
C PRO A 411 22.15 -0.89 3.26
N PHE A 412 21.05 -1.47 2.78
CA PHE A 412 20.55 -1.27 1.42
C PHE A 412 19.14 -0.65 1.40
N ILE A 413 18.84 0.05 0.31
CA ILE A 413 17.47 0.26 -0.14
C ILE A 413 17.05 -1.02 -0.85
N GLU A 414 16.00 -1.66 -0.33
CA GLU A 414 15.56 -2.98 -0.77
C GLU A 414 14.44 -2.82 -1.79
N VAL A 415 14.70 -3.18 -3.05
CA VAL A 415 13.69 -3.17 -4.10
C VAL A 415 13.31 -4.60 -4.42
N ARG A 416 12.04 -4.95 -4.19
CA ARG A 416 11.49 -6.30 -4.36
C ARG A 416 10.45 -6.28 -5.47
N GLN A 417 10.77 -6.92 -6.59
CA GLN A 417 9.87 -7.04 -7.73
C GLN A 417 9.13 -8.37 -7.65
N LEU A 418 7.81 -8.31 -7.63
CA LEU A 418 6.99 -9.52 -7.61
C LEU A 418 6.64 -9.92 -9.04
N VAL A 419 7.34 -10.92 -9.55
CA VAL A 419 7.16 -11.45 -10.89
C VAL A 419 6.33 -12.74 -10.83
N PHE A 420 5.23 -12.78 -11.57
CA PHE A 420 4.49 -14.02 -11.75
C PHE A 420 4.98 -14.76 -13.01
N GLU A 421 5.96 -15.63 -12.81
CA GLU A 421 6.60 -16.41 -13.88
C GLU A 421 5.61 -17.20 -14.75
N GLY A 422 5.94 -17.33 -16.02
CA GLY A 422 5.11 -18.04 -17.00
C GLY A 422 3.81 -17.31 -17.38
N THR A 423 3.61 -16.07 -16.92
CA THR A 423 2.43 -15.26 -17.24
C THR A 423 2.79 -13.99 -18.02
N TYR A 424 1.77 -13.26 -18.48
CA TYR A 424 1.95 -11.97 -19.14
C TYR A 424 2.66 -10.92 -18.27
N ASP A 425 2.61 -11.06 -16.95
CA ASP A 425 3.34 -10.21 -16.02
C ASP A 425 4.86 -10.36 -16.17
N ALA A 426 5.37 -11.59 -16.30
CA ALA A 426 6.78 -11.84 -16.55
C ALA A 426 7.22 -11.21 -17.88
N PHE A 427 6.40 -11.36 -18.93
CA PHE A 427 6.64 -10.67 -20.20
C PHE A 427 6.69 -9.14 -20.04
N GLN A 428 5.78 -8.56 -19.24
CA GLN A 428 5.78 -7.12 -19.00
C GLN A 428 7.04 -6.67 -18.25
N TRP A 429 7.46 -7.43 -17.23
CA TRP A 429 8.72 -7.22 -16.51
C TRP A 429 9.93 -7.26 -17.45
N ASP A 430 10.06 -8.29 -18.28
CA ASP A 430 11.14 -8.41 -19.27
C ASP A 430 11.18 -7.20 -20.21
N ARG A 431 10.01 -6.72 -20.65
CA ARG A 431 9.91 -5.56 -21.54
C ARG A 431 10.27 -4.25 -20.86
N VAL A 432 9.83 -4.03 -19.62
CA VAL A 432 10.14 -2.77 -18.91
C VAL A 432 11.61 -2.72 -18.49
N MET A 433 12.17 -3.84 -18.02
CA MET A 433 13.60 -3.93 -17.70
C MET A 433 14.45 -3.76 -18.96
N GLY A 434 14.08 -4.43 -20.06
CA GLY A 434 14.72 -4.21 -21.36
C GLY A 434 14.71 -2.74 -21.76
N ARG A 435 13.57 -2.04 -21.62
CA ARG A 435 13.49 -0.58 -21.90
C ARG A 435 14.36 0.25 -20.97
N GLN A 436 14.42 -0.08 -19.69
CA GLN A 436 15.27 0.62 -18.72
C GLN A 436 16.73 0.57 -19.17
N HIS A 437 17.23 -0.61 -19.53
CA HIS A 437 18.59 -0.77 -20.04
C HIS A 437 18.87 0.06 -21.31
N HIS A 438 17.90 0.17 -22.22
CA HIS A 438 18.05 1.03 -23.41
C HIS A 438 18.01 2.52 -23.07
N PHE A 439 17.20 2.91 -22.09
CA PHE A 439 17.07 4.28 -21.61
C PHE A 439 18.34 4.75 -20.88
N ASP A 440 18.91 3.88 -20.05
CA ASP A 440 20.18 4.15 -19.37
C ASP A 440 21.32 4.28 -20.40
N ALA A 441 21.32 3.43 -21.42
CA ALA A 441 22.26 3.53 -22.52
C ALA A 441 22.16 4.92 -23.20
N SER A 442 20.95 5.33 -23.61
CA SER A 442 20.77 6.59 -24.33
C SER A 442 20.99 7.86 -23.49
N LEU A 443 20.61 7.86 -22.21
CA LEU A 443 20.76 9.02 -21.33
C LEU A 443 22.19 9.22 -20.81
N PHE A 444 22.88 8.14 -20.47
CA PHE A 444 24.25 8.21 -19.92
C PHE A 444 25.33 8.10 -21.00
N GLY A 445 24.94 8.18 -22.28
CA GLY A 445 25.84 8.23 -23.42
C GLY A 445 26.47 6.89 -23.82
N ALA A 446 25.99 5.77 -23.29
CA ALA A 446 26.42 4.45 -23.75
C ALA A 446 25.62 4.06 -25.01
N LEU A 447 26.29 3.76 -26.12
CA LEU A 447 25.58 3.35 -27.35
C LEU A 447 24.84 2.01 -27.22
N LEU A 448 25.14 1.22 -26.19
CA LEU A 448 24.58 -0.11 -25.95
C LEU A 448 24.35 -0.33 -24.44
N PRO A 449 23.38 -1.17 -24.06
CA PRO A 449 23.27 -1.72 -22.71
C PRO A 449 24.53 -2.47 -22.25
N ALA A 450 24.80 -2.52 -20.94
CA ALA A 450 25.98 -3.19 -20.37
C ALA A 450 26.17 -4.64 -20.86
N GLU A 451 25.10 -5.44 -20.85
CA GLU A 451 25.13 -6.84 -21.31
C GLU A 451 25.39 -6.98 -22.81
N ALA A 452 24.98 -5.97 -23.61
CA ALA A 452 25.24 -5.96 -25.03
C ALA A 452 26.71 -5.65 -25.33
N TRP A 453 27.40 -4.87 -24.47
CA TRP A 453 28.84 -4.60 -24.59
C TRP A 453 29.69 -5.86 -24.48
N GLU A 454 29.29 -6.85 -23.67
CA GLU A 454 30.00 -8.13 -23.53
C GLU A 454 30.01 -8.95 -24.82
N ARG A 455 29.04 -8.72 -25.70
CA ARG A 455 28.88 -9.41 -26.99
C ARG A 455 29.48 -8.64 -28.16
N VAL A 456 30.02 -7.44 -27.93
CA VAL A 456 30.66 -6.64 -28.97
C VAL A 456 32.04 -7.21 -29.28
N PRO A 457 32.34 -7.57 -30.54
CA PRO A 457 33.68 -7.98 -30.92
C PRO A 457 34.71 -6.89 -30.60
N GLU A 458 35.89 -7.25 -30.08
CA GLU A 458 36.91 -6.29 -29.63
C GLU A 458 37.26 -5.22 -30.68
N VAL A 459 37.29 -5.64 -31.95
CA VAL A 459 37.53 -4.77 -33.12
C VAL A 459 36.54 -3.61 -33.26
N ARG A 460 35.32 -3.73 -32.70
CA ARG A 460 34.27 -2.70 -32.76
C ARG A 460 34.15 -1.86 -31.48
N LEU A 461 34.77 -2.28 -30.37
CA LEU A 461 34.67 -1.59 -29.09
C LEU A 461 35.16 -0.14 -29.17
N ARG A 462 36.31 0.09 -29.81
CA ARG A 462 36.89 1.44 -29.95
C ARG A 462 35.98 2.36 -30.75
N GLY A 463 35.52 1.92 -31.93
CA GLY A 463 34.65 2.72 -32.79
C GLY A 463 33.29 3.03 -32.15
N LEU A 464 32.72 2.09 -31.39
CA LEU A 464 31.48 2.33 -30.65
C LEU A 464 31.68 3.31 -29.47
N ARG A 465 32.82 3.28 -28.78
CA ARG A 465 33.12 4.27 -27.73
C ARG A 465 33.34 5.67 -28.29
N GLU A 466 33.97 5.78 -29.46
CA GLU A 466 34.22 7.07 -30.13
C GLU A 466 32.96 7.66 -30.76
N ALA A 467 32.01 6.82 -31.20
CA ALA A 467 30.73 7.27 -31.76
C ALA A 467 29.70 7.67 -30.70
N ALA A 468 29.98 7.45 -29.41
CA ALA A 468 29.11 7.86 -28.31
C ALA A 468 28.99 9.39 -28.25
N PRO A 469 27.78 9.96 -28.18
CA PRO A 469 27.61 11.40 -28.07
C PRO A 469 28.20 11.91 -26.75
N SER A 470 29.09 12.90 -26.81
CA SER A 470 29.56 13.63 -25.64
C SER A 470 28.61 14.77 -25.32
N PHE A 471 27.94 14.68 -24.17
CA PHE A 471 27.06 15.73 -23.65
C PHE A 471 27.78 16.69 -22.70
N GLN A 472 29.11 16.60 -22.59
CA GLN A 472 29.87 17.59 -21.82
C GLN A 472 29.70 18.97 -22.46
N PRO A 473 29.36 20.02 -21.69
CA PRO A 473 29.35 21.36 -22.22
C PRO A 473 30.75 21.67 -22.77
N THR A 474 30.81 22.11 -24.03
CA THR A 474 32.07 22.57 -24.62
C THR A 474 32.62 23.65 -23.72
N LEU A 475 33.76 23.39 -23.07
CA LEU A 475 34.50 24.40 -22.32
C LEU A 475 34.88 25.50 -23.29
N GLY A 476 34.05 26.54 -23.38
CA GLY A 476 34.37 27.77 -24.06
C GLY A 476 35.66 28.30 -23.43
N ARG A 477 36.66 28.58 -24.29
CA ARG A 477 37.97 29.11 -23.90
C ARG A 477 37.82 30.16 -22.79
N VAL A 478 38.24 29.81 -21.57
CA VAL A 478 38.61 30.81 -20.57
C VAL A 478 39.89 31.45 -21.07
N VAL A 479 39.75 32.57 -21.79
CA VAL A 479 40.87 33.47 -22.06
C VAL A 479 41.24 34.10 -20.71
N ARG A 480 42.27 33.56 -20.06
CA ARG A 480 42.96 34.30 -18.99
C ARG A 480 43.79 35.38 -19.69
N SER A 481 43.31 36.62 -19.68
CA SER A 481 44.18 37.78 -19.91
C SER A 481 45.02 37.97 -18.65
N THR A 482 46.34 37.87 -18.83
CA THR A 482 47.35 38.41 -17.89
C THR A 482 47.19 39.89 -17.69
#